data_AF-A0A9D2IT48-F1
#
_entry.id   AF-A0A9D2IT48-F1
#
_cell.length_a   1.000
_cell.length_b   1.000
_cell.length_c   1.000
_cell.angle_alpha   90.00
_cell.angle_beta   90.00
_cell.angle_gamma   90.00
#
_symmetry.space_group_name_H-M   'P 1'
#
loop_
_entity.id
_entity.type
_entity.pdbx_description
1 polymer ?
#
loop_
_entity_poly.entity_id
_entity_poly.type
_entity_poly.pdbx_seq_one_letter_code
_entity_poly.pdbx_strand_id
1 'polypeptide(L)'
;MKLKPILSRASFRMRINIVYALLHLLAIAGIALGIGAVSNRLLKNETQNNLKQNIALASERLDALLDKIENASLHFTVTLPENCTDIWISPDIGARALNNANLYPSNRKIQIGDKMSVTSGFSGGLTSRAGYVVKDHSQLPDKVNNYLERLAKPYYAAAAAWLEQIHIGMSGGELYDIIKRVLPQEVYHWYLNPGHLCAEEEWLCSPIYKNSQIQLKSGMILQLDIIPSINGYGGAGAENGIALADARLRADIKEKYPILWQRFVRRRTYMREVLRLNLHDEVLPLSDTTGYYRPFFLDKTRTLVLKQT
;
A
#
# COMPACT_ATOMS: atom_id res chain seq x y z
N MET A 1 28.03 -42.50 36.17
CA MET A 1 29.30 -42.22 35.45
C MET A 1 29.95 -40.98 36.06
N LYS A 2 31.23 -41.03 36.44
CA LYS A 2 31.97 -39.86 36.97
C LYS A 2 32.76 -39.20 35.84
N LEU A 3 32.59 -37.89 35.65
CA LEU A 3 33.46 -37.07 34.81
C LEU A 3 34.75 -36.74 35.59
N LYS A 4 35.92 -37.05 34.99
CA LYS A 4 37.24 -36.65 35.50
C LYS A 4 37.75 -35.42 34.74
N PRO A 5 38.51 -34.51 35.37
CA PRO A 5 39.04 -33.32 34.69
C PRO A 5 40.29 -33.67 33.86
N ILE A 6 40.24 -33.45 32.54
CA ILE A 6 41.35 -33.68 31.58
C ILE A 6 42.24 -32.43 31.44
N LEU A 7 42.64 -31.77 32.55
CA LEU A 7 43.52 -30.59 32.42
C LEU A 7 44.76 -30.56 33.33
N SER A 8 44.99 -31.58 34.17
CA SER A 8 46.19 -31.63 35.02
C SER A 8 47.41 -32.33 34.39
N ARG A 9 47.32 -32.86 33.16
CA ARG A 9 48.45 -33.50 32.44
C ARG A 9 48.64 -33.05 30.98
N ALA A 10 48.08 -31.91 30.59
CA ALA A 10 48.35 -31.34 29.27
C ALA A 10 49.70 -30.61 29.28
N SER A 11 50.62 -30.97 28.37
CA SER A 11 51.92 -30.30 28.22
C SER A 11 51.73 -28.80 27.94
N PHE A 12 52.69 -27.96 28.34
CA PHE A 12 52.65 -26.51 28.12
C PHE A 12 52.30 -26.14 26.66
N ARG A 13 52.84 -26.91 25.71
CA ARG A 13 52.61 -26.77 24.27
C ARG A 13 51.14 -27.04 23.87
N MET A 14 50.47 -27.99 24.52
CA MET A 14 49.05 -28.29 24.29
C MET A 14 48.14 -27.16 24.81
N ARG A 15 48.49 -26.56 25.96
CA ARG A 15 47.75 -25.41 26.52
C ARG A 15 47.84 -24.18 25.62
N ILE A 16 49.03 -23.90 25.08
CA ILE A 16 49.23 -22.83 24.09
C ILE A 16 48.39 -23.08 22.84
N ASN A 17 48.40 -24.30 22.30
CA ASN A 17 47.61 -24.62 21.10
C ASN A 17 46.10 -24.47 21.31
N ILE A 18 45.58 -24.79 22.50
CA ILE A 18 44.16 -24.58 22.83
C ILE A 18 43.82 -23.09 22.90
N VAL A 19 44.70 -22.25 23.46
CA VAL A 19 44.50 -20.79 23.50
C VAL A 19 44.53 -20.19 22.09
N TYR A 20 45.47 -20.61 21.23
CA TYR A 20 45.50 -20.19 19.82
C TYR A 20 44.26 -20.64 19.04
N ALA A 21 43.78 -21.87 19.27
CA ALA A 21 42.56 -22.36 18.65
C ALA A 21 41.33 -21.54 19.08
N LEU A 22 41.24 -21.16 20.35
CA LEU A 22 40.17 -20.29 20.85
C LEU A 22 40.25 -18.87 20.28
N LEU A 23 41.45 -18.29 20.14
CA LEU A 23 41.65 -16.98 19.52
C LEU A 23 41.29 -16.99 18.03
N HIS A 24 41.63 -18.04 17.30
CA HIS A 24 41.21 -18.20 15.90
C HIS A 24 39.70 -18.37 15.76
N LEU A 25 39.05 -19.14 16.65
CA LEU A 25 37.60 -19.26 16.69
C LEU A 25 36.91 -17.91 16.95
N LEU A 26 37.42 -17.09 17.87
CA LEU A 26 36.90 -15.76 18.15
C LEU A 26 37.07 -14.80 16.96
N ALA A 27 38.20 -14.85 16.26
CA ALA A 27 38.43 -14.06 15.06
C ALA A 27 37.48 -14.44 13.90
N ILE A 28 37.26 -15.74 13.70
CA ILE A 28 36.32 -16.25 12.69
C ILE A 28 34.88 -15.83 13.02
N ALA A 29 34.47 -15.92 14.29
CA ALA A 29 33.15 -15.47 14.73
C ALA A 29 32.95 -13.96 14.54
N GLY A 30 33.96 -13.14 14.81
CA GLY A 30 33.90 -11.68 14.59
C GLY A 30 33.76 -11.29 13.11
N ILE A 31 34.48 -11.99 12.22
CA ILE A 31 34.38 -11.77 10.77
C ILE A 31 33.02 -12.24 10.23
N ALA A 32 32.53 -13.40 10.69
CA ALA A 32 31.22 -13.93 10.29
C ALA A 32 30.06 -13.00 10.72
N LEU A 33 30.13 -12.45 11.94
CA LEU A 33 29.16 -11.46 12.43
C LEU A 33 29.23 -10.14 11.66
N GLY A 34 30.44 -9.66 11.32
CA GLY A 34 30.64 -8.44 10.53
C GLY A 34 30.11 -8.55 9.10
N ILE A 35 30.40 -9.66 8.42
CA ILE A 35 29.89 -9.93 7.06
C ILE A 35 28.36 -10.11 7.09
N GLY A 36 27.83 -10.83 8.07
CA GLY A 36 26.38 -11.02 8.23
C GLY A 36 25.64 -9.69 8.46
N ALA A 37 26.20 -8.77 9.25
CA ALA A 37 25.60 -7.46 9.49
C ALA A 37 25.63 -6.55 8.25
N VAL A 38 26.74 -6.54 7.49
CA VAL A 38 26.87 -5.74 6.26
C VAL A 38 26.01 -6.31 5.14
N SER A 39 26.00 -7.63 4.97
CA SER A 39 25.20 -8.30 3.94
C SER A 39 23.70 -8.15 4.19
N ASN A 40 23.23 -8.30 5.44
CA ASN A 40 21.84 -7.97 5.79
C ASN A 40 21.50 -6.49 5.57
N ARG A 41 22.46 -5.59 5.76
CA ARG A 41 22.24 -4.15 5.51
C ARG A 41 22.16 -3.84 4.02
N LEU A 42 22.97 -4.48 3.20
CA LEU A 42 22.96 -4.33 1.73
C LEU A 42 21.69 -4.93 1.12
N LEU A 43 21.30 -6.14 1.51
CA LEU A 43 20.05 -6.77 1.08
C LEU A 43 18.83 -5.94 1.47
N LYS A 44 18.79 -5.42 2.70
CA LYS A 44 17.71 -4.50 3.14
C LYS A 44 17.65 -3.22 2.30
N ASN A 45 18.79 -2.64 1.93
CA ASN A 45 18.83 -1.43 1.12
C ASN A 45 18.36 -1.69 -0.33
N GLU A 46 18.71 -2.84 -0.90
CA GLU A 46 18.32 -3.23 -2.26
C GLU A 46 16.80 -3.52 -2.33
N THR A 47 16.27 -4.32 -1.40
CA THR A 47 14.83 -4.57 -1.28
C THR A 47 14.04 -3.28 -1.06
N GLN A 48 14.50 -2.37 -0.19
CA GLN A 48 13.82 -1.09 0.06
C GLN A 48 13.80 -0.17 -1.17
N ASN A 49 14.84 -0.19 -2.01
CA ASN A 49 14.87 0.61 -3.22
C ASN A 49 13.93 0.06 -4.30
N ASN A 50 13.92 -1.27 -4.48
CA ASN A 50 13.03 -1.94 -5.43
C ASN A 50 11.56 -1.69 -5.07
N LEU A 51 11.22 -1.82 -3.79
CA LEU A 51 9.88 -1.58 -3.26
C LEU A 51 9.35 -0.18 -3.63
N LYS A 52 10.16 0.86 -3.41
CA LYS A 52 9.77 2.24 -3.74
C LYS A 52 9.61 2.47 -5.25
N GLN A 53 10.48 1.87 -6.06
CA GLN A 53 10.41 1.97 -7.52
C GLN A 53 9.17 1.26 -8.07
N ASN A 54 8.84 0.10 -7.54
CA ASN A 54 7.69 -0.69 -7.97
C ASN A 54 6.36 0.01 -7.66
N ILE A 55 6.22 0.65 -6.50
CA ILE A 55 5.00 1.41 -6.18
C ILE A 55 4.87 2.66 -7.06
N ALA A 56 5.98 3.32 -7.38
CA ALA A 56 5.99 4.41 -8.33
C ALA A 56 5.53 3.95 -9.74
N LEU A 57 6.04 2.80 -10.19
CA LEU A 57 5.65 2.19 -11.46
C LEU A 57 4.16 1.80 -11.47
N ALA A 58 3.64 1.31 -10.33
CA ALA A 58 2.22 1.03 -10.14
C ALA A 58 1.34 2.25 -10.41
N SER A 59 1.72 3.41 -9.85
CA SER A 59 1.03 4.68 -10.10
C SER A 59 1.01 5.02 -11.58
N GLU A 60 2.18 5.06 -12.22
CA GLU A 60 2.32 5.49 -13.62
C GLU A 60 1.53 4.58 -14.57
N ARG A 61 1.48 3.26 -14.30
CA ARG A 61 0.71 2.31 -15.10
C ARG A 61 -0.79 2.45 -14.90
N LEU A 62 -1.25 2.70 -13.67
CA LEU A 62 -2.66 2.96 -13.42
C LEU A 62 -3.11 4.24 -14.12
N ASP A 63 -2.32 5.31 -14.06
CA ASP A 63 -2.64 6.57 -14.75
C ASP A 63 -2.75 6.34 -16.26
N ALA A 64 -1.78 5.64 -16.86
CA ALA A 64 -1.83 5.26 -18.27
C ALA A 64 -3.03 4.37 -18.62
N LEU A 65 -3.50 3.52 -17.68
CA LEU A 65 -4.66 2.67 -17.88
C LEU A 65 -5.97 3.47 -17.80
N LEU A 66 -6.06 4.43 -16.89
CA LEU A 66 -7.17 5.37 -16.83
C LEU A 66 -7.27 6.20 -18.11
N ASP A 67 -6.14 6.68 -18.65
CA ASP A 67 -6.08 7.37 -19.94
C ASP A 67 -6.54 6.47 -21.10
N LYS A 68 -6.21 5.18 -21.07
CA LYS A 68 -6.68 4.23 -22.08
C LYS A 68 -8.18 3.96 -21.97
N ILE A 69 -8.73 3.78 -20.76
CA ILE A 69 -10.19 3.61 -20.47
C ILE A 69 -10.99 4.75 -21.07
N GLU A 70 -10.48 5.95 -20.88
CA GLU A 70 -11.04 7.16 -21.43
C GLU A 70 -11.08 7.16 -22.97
N ASN A 71 -9.99 6.76 -23.61
CA ASN A 71 -9.90 6.64 -25.07
C ASN A 71 -10.68 5.45 -25.64
N ALA A 72 -10.86 4.40 -24.84
CA ALA A 72 -11.50 3.15 -25.23
C ALA A 72 -13.03 3.14 -25.17
N SER A 73 -13.62 4.35 -25.12
CA SER A 73 -14.87 4.62 -25.84
C SER A 73 -14.85 4.05 -27.28
N LEU A 74 -13.67 3.67 -27.82
CA LEU A 74 -13.43 2.99 -29.10
C LEU A 74 -12.42 1.79 -29.04
N HIS A 75 -12.65 0.73 -28.25
CA HIS A 75 -11.91 -0.58 -28.26
C HIS A 75 -10.75 -0.70 -27.25
N PHE A 76 -10.82 -1.67 -26.32
CA PHE A 76 -9.72 -2.01 -25.41
C PHE A 76 -8.91 -3.21 -25.92
N THR A 77 -7.59 -3.04 -26.05
CA THR A 77 -6.60 -4.12 -26.11
C THR A 77 -5.54 -3.82 -25.05
N VAL A 78 -5.48 -4.59 -23.95
CA VAL A 78 -4.44 -4.43 -22.93
C VAL A 78 -3.17 -5.13 -23.40
N THR A 79 -2.19 -4.39 -23.90
CA THR A 79 -0.83 -4.92 -24.12
C THR A 79 -0.07 -4.86 -22.80
N LEU A 80 0.28 -6.02 -22.24
CA LEU A 80 1.09 -6.12 -21.01
C LEU A 80 2.57 -5.80 -21.32
N PRO A 81 3.24 -4.91 -20.55
CA PRO A 81 4.70 -4.79 -20.56
C PRO A 81 5.36 -5.95 -19.78
N GLU A 82 6.60 -6.30 -20.13
CA GLU A 82 7.36 -7.45 -19.63
C GLU A 82 7.55 -7.52 -18.09
N ASN A 83 7.29 -6.43 -17.36
CA ASN A 83 7.44 -6.33 -15.90
C ASN A 83 6.10 -6.06 -15.17
N CYS A 84 4.94 -6.39 -15.75
CA CYS A 84 3.67 -6.33 -15.02
C CYS A 84 3.37 -7.69 -14.40
N THR A 85 3.23 -7.75 -13.08
CA THR A 85 2.81 -9.00 -12.43
C THR A 85 1.33 -9.23 -12.67
N ASP A 86 0.43 -8.24 -12.52
CA ASP A 86 -0.99 -8.36 -12.89
C ASP A 86 -1.69 -6.99 -13.12
N ILE A 87 -2.63 -6.91 -14.08
CA ILE A 87 -3.62 -5.81 -14.22
C ILE A 87 -5.02 -6.42 -14.14
N TRP A 88 -5.81 -5.95 -13.18
CA TRP A 88 -7.17 -6.44 -12.94
C TRP A 88 -8.18 -5.41 -13.38
N ILE A 89 -9.13 -5.82 -14.22
CA ILE A 89 -10.29 -5.01 -14.58
C ILE A 89 -11.52 -5.88 -14.31
N SER A 90 -12.24 -5.59 -13.23
CA SER A 90 -13.48 -6.30 -12.89
C SER A 90 -14.67 -5.35 -12.90
N PRO A 91 -15.87 -5.78 -13.33
CA PRO A 91 -17.08 -5.00 -13.14
C PRO A 91 -17.49 -4.88 -11.66
N ASP A 92 -16.90 -5.62 -10.71
CA ASP A 92 -17.28 -5.58 -9.29
C ASP A 92 -16.04 -5.47 -8.38
N ILE A 93 -16.17 -4.94 -7.15
CA ILE A 93 -15.07 -4.90 -6.14
C ILE A 93 -15.37 -5.87 -4.99
N GLY A 94 -14.32 -6.53 -4.48
CA GLY A 94 -14.29 -7.28 -3.23
C GLY A 94 -14.11 -8.78 -3.41
N ALA A 95 -14.07 -9.55 -2.31
CA ALA A 95 -13.97 -11.01 -2.34
C ALA A 95 -15.11 -11.72 -3.13
N ARG A 96 -16.16 -10.97 -3.52
CA ARG A 96 -17.27 -11.40 -4.38
C ARG A 96 -17.22 -10.82 -5.80
N ALA A 97 -16.19 -10.05 -6.15
CA ALA A 97 -15.93 -9.45 -7.48
C ALA A 97 -15.60 -10.46 -8.58
N LEU A 98 -15.50 -11.73 -8.20
CA LEU A 98 -15.34 -12.84 -9.09
C LEU A 98 -16.68 -13.08 -9.78
N ASN A 99 -16.95 -12.31 -10.84
CA ASN A 99 -17.93 -12.71 -11.84
C ASN A 99 -17.38 -14.01 -12.49
N ASN A 100 -17.73 -15.15 -11.90
CA ASN A 100 -17.20 -16.49 -12.20
C ASN A 100 -15.69 -16.69 -12.00
N ALA A 101 -15.07 -16.05 -11.01
CA ALA A 101 -13.63 -16.21 -10.72
C ALA A 101 -12.69 -15.82 -11.88
N ASN A 102 -13.16 -14.99 -12.82
CA ASN A 102 -12.32 -14.58 -13.94
C ASN A 102 -11.28 -13.55 -13.48
N LEU A 103 -10.02 -13.97 -13.53
CA LEU A 103 -8.88 -13.20 -13.03
C LEU A 103 -8.30 -12.23 -14.09
N TYR A 104 -8.79 -12.29 -15.32
CA TYR A 104 -8.19 -11.56 -16.44
C TYR A 104 -9.19 -10.61 -17.12
N PRO A 105 -8.70 -9.49 -17.70
CA PRO A 105 -9.50 -8.68 -18.61
C PRO A 105 -10.17 -9.56 -19.68
N SER A 106 -11.46 -9.34 -19.89
CA SER A 106 -12.22 -10.07 -20.91
C SER A 106 -12.34 -9.23 -22.20
N ASN A 107 -12.82 -9.85 -23.27
CA ASN A 107 -13.19 -9.16 -24.51
C ASN A 107 -14.53 -8.40 -24.40
N ARG A 108 -15.14 -8.32 -23.21
CA ARG A 108 -16.37 -7.56 -22.99
C ARG A 108 -16.10 -6.08 -23.26
N LYS A 109 -16.91 -5.49 -24.14
CA LYS A 109 -16.90 -4.05 -24.37
C LYS A 109 -17.48 -3.32 -23.16
N ILE A 110 -16.73 -2.37 -22.62
CA ILE A 110 -17.17 -1.47 -21.55
C ILE A 110 -18.28 -0.57 -22.10
N GLN A 111 -19.33 -0.36 -21.31
CA GLN A 111 -20.49 0.47 -21.63
C GLN A 111 -20.68 1.58 -20.60
N ILE A 112 -21.37 2.64 -21.02
CA ILE A 112 -21.78 3.71 -20.10
C ILE A 112 -22.71 3.11 -19.03
N GLY A 113 -22.48 3.47 -17.77
CA GLY A 113 -23.24 2.96 -16.62
C GLY A 113 -22.68 1.66 -16.03
N ASP A 114 -21.65 1.07 -16.66
CA ASP A 114 -20.94 -0.07 -16.08
C ASP A 114 -20.28 0.31 -14.76
N LYS A 115 -20.33 -0.62 -13.82
CA LYS A 115 -19.44 -0.65 -12.67
C LYS A 115 -18.06 -1.11 -13.17
N MET A 116 -16.99 -0.56 -12.61
CA MET A 116 -15.64 -0.99 -12.95
C MET A 116 -14.68 -0.76 -11.80
N SER A 117 -13.78 -1.72 -11.62
CA SER A 117 -12.55 -1.61 -10.86
C SER A 117 -11.35 -1.76 -11.81
N VAL A 118 -10.26 -1.10 -11.46
CA VAL A 118 -9.01 -1.09 -12.19
C VAL A 118 -7.89 -1.15 -11.18
N THR A 119 -7.13 -2.23 -11.20
CA THR A 119 -6.05 -2.46 -10.24
C THR A 119 -4.76 -2.80 -10.97
N SER A 120 -3.67 -2.17 -10.57
CA SER A 120 -2.34 -2.49 -11.06
C SER A 120 -1.45 -2.80 -9.87
N GLY A 121 -0.91 -4.02 -9.86
CA GLY A 121 -0.07 -4.53 -8.77
C GLY A 121 1.36 -4.79 -9.22
N PHE A 122 2.30 -4.48 -8.33
CA PHE A 122 3.73 -4.76 -8.48
C PHE A 122 4.27 -5.32 -7.17
N SER A 123 5.48 -5.88 -7.19
CA SER A 123 6.15 -6.26 -5.95
C SER A 123 6.26 -5.02 -5.06
N GLY A 124 5.59 -5.03 -3.91
CA GLY A 124 5.54 -3.86 -3.06
C GLY A 124 4.22 -3.21 -2.77
N GLY A 125 3.19 -3.59 -3.51
CA GLY A 125 1.86 -3.04 -3.32
C GLY A 125 1.15 -2.88 -4.66
N LEU A 126 -0.08 -2.39 -4.56
CA LEU A 126 -0.89 -2.10 -5.71
C LEU A 126 -1.47 -0.69 -5.63
N THR A 127 -2.10 -0.30 -6.72
CA THR A 127 -3.02 0.83 -6.74
C THR A 127 -4.32 0.36 -7.38
N SER A 128 -5.44 0.72 -6.76
CA SER A 128 -6.77 0.26 -7.17
C SER A 128 -7.72 1.44 -7.27
N ARG A 129 -8.54 1.48 -8.32
CA ARG A 129 -9.58 2.48 -8.53
C ARG A 129 -10.87 1.82 -8.88
N ALA A 130 -11.96 2.31 -8.32
CA ALA A 130 -13.25 1.76 -8.65
C ALA A 130 -14.42 2.73 -8.50
N GLY A 131 -15.37 2.55 -9.40
CA GLY A 131 -16.57 3.36 -9.50
C GLY A 131 -17.34 3.01 -10.75
N TYR A 132 -17.83 4.04 -11.46
CA TYR A 132 -18.70 3.88 -12.62
C TYR A 132 -18.12 4.51 -13.89
N VAL A 133 -18.39 3.87 -15.02
CA VAL A 133 -18.08 4.35 -16.35
C VAL A 133 -19.15 5.35 -16.80
N VAL A 134 -19.11 6.54 -16.22
CA VAL A 134 -20.05 7.64 -16.48
C VAL A 134 -19.33 8.98 -16.44
N LYS A 135 -19.88 10.00 -17.11
CA LYS A 135 -19.41 11.40 -17.03
C LYS A 135 -20.07 12.17 -15.89
N ASP A 136 -21.29 11.81 -15.56
CA ASP A 136 -22.06 12.44 -14.49
C ASP A 136 -23.22 11.53 -14.04
N HIS A 137 -23.93 11.97 -13.02
CA HIS A 137 -25.01 11.22 -12.39
C HIS A 137 -26.16 10.83 -13.34
N SER A 138 -26.42 11.59 -14.41
CA SER A 138 -27.52 11.30 -15.36
C SER A 138 -27.30 10.01 -16.15
N GLN A 139 -26.06 9.52 -16.19
CA GLN A 139 -25.68 8.29 -16.88
C GLN A 139 -25.60 7.08 -15.93
N LEU A 140 -25.89 7.26 -14.64
CA LEU A 140 -25.99 6.15 -13.70
C LEU A 140 -27.32 5.40 -13.91
N PRO A 141 -27.34 4.08 -13.71
CA PRO A 141 -28.61 3.35 -13.63
C PRO A 141 -29.51 3.91 -12.52
N ASP A 142 -30.83 3.99 -12.78
CA ASP A 142 -31.80 4.62 -11.86
C ASP A 142 -31.69 4.13 -10.41
N LYS A 143 -31.48 2.83 -10.23
CA LYS A 143 -31.39 2.18 -8.90
C LYS A 143 -30.21 2.65 -8.05
N VAL A 144 -29.22 3.31 -8.66
CA VAL A 144 -27.97 3.75 -8.02
C VAL A 144 -27.64 5.21 -8.32
N ASN A 145 -28.62 6.02 -8.77
CA ASN A 145 -28.41 7.43 -9.13
C ASN A 145 -27.86 8.27 -7.96
N ASN A 146 -28.14 7.87 -6.72
CA ASN A 146 -27.56 8.47 -5.51
C ASN A 146 -26.18 7.90 -5.10
N TYR A 147 -25.46 7.17 -5.97
CA TYR A 147 -24.18 6.51 -5.67
C TYR A 147 -23.15 7.43 -5.00
N LEU A 148 -23.05 8.68 -5.44
CA LEU A 148 -22.12 9.64 -4.85
C LEU A 148 -22.37 9.85 -3.35
N GLU A 149 -23.64 10.10 -2.97
CA GLU A 149 -24.00 10.31 -1.56
C GLU A 149 -24.03 9.01 -0.78
N ARG A 150 -24.52 7.93 -1.41
CA ARG A 150 -24.72 6.65 -0.72
C ARG A 150 -23.41 5.95 -0.40
N LEU A 151 -22.40 6.07 -1.27
CA LEU A 151 -21.19 5.26 -1.17
C LEU A 151 -19.90 6.04 -1.44
N ALA A 152 -19.77 6.74 -2.57
CA ALA A 152 -18.48 7.32 -2.97
C ALA A 152 -17.96 8.39 -2.00
N LYS A 153 -18.82 9.32 -1.54
CA LYS A 153 -18.46 10.37 -0.58
C LYS A 153 -18.19 9.80 0.82
N PRO A 154 -19.03 8.93 1.41
CA PRO A 154 -18.71 8.27 2.68
C PRO A 154 -17.39 7.49 2.64
N TYR A 155 -17.16 6.73 1.55
CA TYR A 155 -15.90 6.02 1.33
C TYR A 155 -14.71 6.99 1.32
N TYR A 156 -14.81 8.07 0.56
CA TYR A 156 -13.72 9.03 0.45
C TYR A 156 -13.45 9.76 1.77
N ALA A 157 -14.49 10.08 2.54
CA ALA A 157 -14.33 10.62 3.88
C ALA A 157 -13.58 9.64 4.80
N ALA A 158 -13.83 8.35 4.67
CA ALA A 158 -13.10 7.31 5.41
C ALA A 158 -11.64 7.20 4.97
N ALA A 159 -11.38 7.23 3.66
CA ALA A 159 -10.02 7.24 3.10
C ALA A 159 -9.23 8.48 3.55
N ALA A 160 -9.88 9.64 3.57
CA ALA A 160 -9.31 10.88 4.07
C ALA A 160 -9.00 10.79 5.57
N ALA A 161 -9.96 10.32 6.38
CA ALA A 161 -9.75 10.09 7.80
C ALA A 161 -8.60 9.10 8.06
N TRP A 162 -8.47 8.04 7.25
CA TRP A 162 -7.35 7.11 7.34
C TRP A 162 -6.01 7.83 7.13
N LEU A 163 -5.89 8.61 6.05
CA LEU A 163 -4.67 9.31 5.68
C LEU A 163 -4.30 10.44 6.63
N GLU A 164 -5.28 11.18 7.15
CA GLU A 164 -5.05 12.31 8.06
C GLU A 164 -4.79 11.86 9.51
N GLN A 165 -5.27 10.69 9.92
CA GLN A 165 -5.15 10.22 11.30
C GLN A 165 -4.01 9.23 11.51
N ILE A 166 -3.54 8.53 10.47
CA ILE A 166 -2.45 7.56 10.61
C ILE A 166 -1.14 8.27 10.97
N HIS A 167 -0.48 7.82 12.04
CA HIS A 167 0.76 8.39 12.54
C HIS A 167 1.58 7.34 13.32
N ILE A 168 2.87 7.60 13.52
CA ILE A 168 3.77 6.74 14.29
C ILE A 168 3.39 6.80 15.76
N GLY A 169 3.33 5.64 16.42
CA GLY A 169 2.91 5.51 17.81
C GLY A 169 1.40 5.42 18.02
N MET A 170 0.61 5.44 16.94
CA MET A 170 -0.78 5.02 16.94
C MET A 170 -0.86 3.50 16.91
N SER A 171 -1.80 2.91 17.67
CA SER A 171 -2.13 1.49 17.51
C SER A 171 -3.03 1.26 16.30
N GLY A 172 -2.92 0.10 15.66
CA GLY A 172 -3.83 -0.25 14.58
C GLY A 172 -5.29 -0.39 15.02
N GLY A 173 -5.56 -0.64 16.32
CA GLY A 173 -6.90 -0.67 16.88
C GLY A 173 -7.55 0.71 16.90
N GLU A 174 -6.79 1.76 17.23
CA GLU A 174 -7.27 3.14 17.18
C GLU A 174 -7.66 3.55 15.75
N LEU A 175 -6.83 3.21 14.75
CA LEU A 175 -7.15 3.49 13.36
C LEU A 175 -8.39 2.69 12.89
N TYR A 176 -8.50 1.42 13.29
CA TYR A 176 -9.68 0.60 13.03
C TYR A 176 -10.96 1.25 13.58
N ASP A 177 -10.92 1.74 14.82
CA ASP A 177 -12.08 2.39 15.47
C ASP A 177 -12.46 3.71 14.79
N ILE A 178 -11.48 4.48 14.31
CA ILE A 178 -11.72 5.68 13.50
C ILE A 178 -12.47 5.32 12.22
N ILE A 179 -12.00 4.32 11.47
CA ILE A 179 -12.65 3.89 10.23
C ILE A 179 -14.05 3.36 10.50
N LYS A 180 -14.22 2.53 11.53
CA LYS A 180 -15.53 2.04 11.92
C LYS A 180 -16.50 3.15 12.29
N ARG A 181 -16.04 4.25 12.91
CA ARG A 181 -16.88 5.40 13.25
C ARG A 181 -17.33 6.18 12.02
N VAL A 182 -16.42 6.43 11.06
CA VAL A 182 -16.74 7.25 9.87
C VAL A 182 -17.33 6.45 8.71
N LEU A 183 -17.14 5.13 8.70
CA LEU A 183 -17.67 4.18 7.74
C LEU A 183 -18.18 2.93 8.48
N PRO A 184 -19.37 2.96 9.09
CA PRO A 184 -19.88 1.86 9.91
C PRO A 184 -19.98 0.53 9.16
N GLN A 185 -19.38 -0.52 9.72
CA GLN A 185 -19.27 -1.84 9.08
C GLN A 185 -20.65 -2.46 8.81
N GLU A 186 -21.62 -2.23 9.70
CA GLU A 186 -22.99 -2.70 9.60
C GLU A 186 -23.78 -2.06 8.43
N VAL A 187 -23.33 -0.90 7.94
CA VAL A 187 -23.96 -0.18 6.81
C VAL A 187 -23.22 -0.44 5.50
N TYR A 188 -21.88 -0.46 5.56
CA TYR A 188 -21.01 -0.49 4.38
C TYR A 188 -20.37 -1.85 4.13
N HIS A 189 -20.58 -2.84 5.00
CA HIS A 189 -20.18 -4.24 4.85
C HIS A 189 -18.76 -4.46 4.32
N TRP A 190 -17.79 -3.70 4.83
CA TRP A 190 -16.38 -4.01 4.58
C TRP A 190 -15.96 -5.18 5.49
N TYR A 191 -15.32 -6.20 4.90
CA TYR A 191 -14.98 -7.45 5.60
C TYR A 191 -13.50 -7.61 5.90
N LEU A 192 -12.63 -7.00 5.10
CA LEU A 192 -11.19 -7.02 5.31
C LEU A 192 -10.77 -5.94 6.32
N ASN A 193 -9.56 -6.10 6.84
CA ASN A 193 -8.93 -5.09 7.68
C ASN A 193 -8.71 -3.80 6.87
N PRO A 194 -9.00 -2.60 7.42
CA PRO A 194 -8.93 -1.34 6.69
C PRO A 194 -7.47 -0.87 6.52
N GLY A 195 -6.75 -1.57 5.67
CA GLY A 195 -5.34 -1.42 5.36
C GLY A 195 -4.46 -2.51 5.94
N HIS A 196 -3.26 -2.63 5.38
CA HIS A 196 -2.30 -3.68 5.70
C HIS A 196 -0.87 -3.21 5.43
N LEU A 197 0.10 -3.97 5.92
CA LEU A 197 1.49 -3.81 5.57
C LEU A 197 1.75 -4.42 4.19
N CYS A 198 2.67 -3.79 3.47
CA CYS A 198 3.26 -4.30 2.23
C CYS A 198 4.76 -4.51 2.42
N ALA A 199 5.32 -5.48 1.70
CA ALA A 199 6.75 -5.76 1.69
C ALA A 199 7.20 -6.08 0.26
N GLU A 200 7.81 -7.23 -0.03
CA GLU A 200 7.95 -7.68 -1.43
C GLU A 200 6.61 -8.16 -1.99
N GLU A 201 5.75 -8.64 -1.10
CA GLU A 201 4.36 -9.02 -1.35
C GLU A 201 3.43 -7.82 -1.18
N GLU A 202 2.34 -7.81 -1.93
CA GLU A 202 1.31 -6.78 -1.85
C GLU A 202 0.60 -6.83 -0.49
N TRP A 203 0.14 -8.01 -0.07
CA TRP A 203 -0.52 -8.22 1.21
C TRP A 203 0.30 -9.09 2.16
N LEU A 204 1.03 -8.47 3.12
CA LEU A 204 1.82 -9.21 4.11
C LEU A 204 0.98 -9.60 5.33
N CYS A 205 0.60 -8.60 6.13
CA CYS A 205 -0.25 -8.75 7.30
C CYS A 205 -0.83 -7.40 7.68
N SER A 206 -1.94 -7.38 8.42
CA SER A 206 -2.53 -6.11 8.86
C SER A 206 -2.31 -5.88 10.35
N PRO A 207 -1.73 -4.72 10.74
CA PRO A 207 -1.76 -4.26 12.12
C PRO A 207 -3.11 -3.65 12.48
N ILE A 208 -3.97 -3.35 11.49
CA ILE A 208 -5.22 -2.58 11.63
C ILE A 208 -6.40 -3.54 11.75
N TYR A 209 -6.67 -4.02 12.96
CA TYR A 209 -7.82 -4.87 13.25
C TYR A 209 -8.41 -4.51 14.61
N LYS A 210 -9.65 -4.98 14.86
CA LYS A 210 -10.38 -4.69 16.09
C LYS A 210 -9.54 -5.03 17.32
N ASN A 211 -9.41 -4.07 18.24
CA ASN A 211 -8.64 -4.18 19.49
C ASN A 211 -7.13 -4.40 19.29
N SER A 212 -6.57 -4.19 18.09
CA SER A 212 -5.14 -4.34 17.85
C SER A 212 -4.32 -3.40 18.72
N GLN A 213 -3.34 -3.96 19.42
CA GLN A 213 -2.36 -3.21 20.21
C GLN A 213 -1.04 -2.99 19.45
N ILE A 214 -0.99 -3.38 18.18
CA ILE A 214 0.23 -3.26 17.36
C ILE A 214 0.44 -1.80 17.02
N GLN A 215 1.57 -1.28 17.46
CA GLN A 215 1.98 0.10 17.25
C GLN A 215 2.53 0.30 15.84
N LEU A 216 2.06 1.35 15.17
CA LEU A 216 2.59 1.80 13.88
C LEU A 216 3.95 2.47 14.09
N LYS A 217 4.92 2.12 13.25
CA LYS A 217 6.33 2.51 13.43
C LYS A 217 6.95 3.08 12.16
N SER A 218 7.97 3.90 12.36
CA SER A 218 8.90 4.31 11.31
C SER A 218 9.43 3.10 10.54
N GLY A 219 9.46 3.20 9.21
CA GLY A 219 9.87 2.15 8.29
C GLY A 219 8.75 1.23 7.83
N MET A 220 7.54 1.31 8.40
CA MET A 220 6.39 0.57 7.90
C MET A 220 5.90 1.14 6.57
N ILE A 221 5.54 0.26 5.65
CA ILE A 221 4.85 0.58 4.41
C ILE A 221 3.46 -0.02 4.51
N LEU A 222 2.45 0.83 4.35
CA LEU A 222 1.06 0.44 4.48
C LEU A 222 0.29 0.80 3.21
N GLN A 223 -0.69 -0.01 2.87
CA GLN A 223 -1.67 0.33 1.86
C GLN A 223 -2.97 0.75 2.52
N LEU A 224 -3.49 1.90 2.10
CA LEU A 224 -4.89 2.25 2.31
C LEU A 224 -5.71 1.23 1.50
N ASP A 225 -6.37 0.31 2.18
CA ASP A 225 -7.24 -0.67 1.56
C ASP A 225 -8.54 -0.80 2.35
N ILE A 226 -9.61 -0.20 1.83
CA ILE A 226 -10.94 -0.26 2.42
C ILE A 226 -11.88 -0.62 1.27
N ILE A 227 -12.54 -1.78 1.39
CA ILE A 227 -13.43 -2.29 0.34
C ILE A 227 -14.87 -2.35 0.89
N PRO A 228 -15.65 -1.26 0.74
CA PRO A 228 -17.07 -1.28 1.11
C PRO A 228 -17.90 -2.02 0.06
N SER A 229 -19.01 -2.61 0.50
CA SER A 229 -19.96 -3.30 -0.36
C SER A 229 -21.39 -2.96 0.07
N ILE A 230 -22.16 -2.34 -0.83
CA ILE A 230 -23.60 -2.14 -0.65
C ILE A 230 -24.31 -2.88 -1.77
N ASN A 231 -25.26 -3.76 -1.43
CA ASN A 231 -25.98 -4.54 -2.42
C ASN A 231 -26.64 -3.64 -3.47
N GLY A 232 -26.50 -3.99 -4.75
CA GLY A 232 -27.00 -3.22 -5.89
C GLY A 232 -26.06 -2.12 -6.39
N TYR A 233 -25.16 -1.59 -5.55
CA TYR A 233 -24.19 -0.57 -5.96
C TYR A 233 -22.94 -1.19 -6.57
N GLY A 234 -22.23 -0.40 -7.37
CA GLY A 234 -20.82 -0.64 -7.65
C GLY A 234 -20.01 -0.34 -6.41
N GLY A 235 -18.79 -0.86 -6.34
CA GLY A 235 -17.93 -0.56 -5.20
C GLY A 235 -17.38 0.87 -5.26
N ALA A 236 -16.61 1.23 -4.24
CA ALA A 236 -15.77 2.43 -4.22
C ALA A 236 -14.36 2.02 -3.77
N GLY A 237 -13.33 2.57 -4.43
CA GLY A 237 -11.95 2.19 -4.18
C GLY A 237 -10.96 3.24 -4.68
N ALA A 238 -10.00 3.60 -3.83
CA ALA A 238 -8.92 4.55 -4.05
C ALA A 238 -7.67 4.09 -3.27
N GLU A 239 -7.28 2.85 -3.49
CA GLU A 239 -6.23 2.18 -2.72
C GLU A 239 -4.85 2.63 -3.18
N ASN A 240 -3.97 2.94 -2.23
CA ASN A 240 -2.59 3.35 -2.48
C ASN A 240 -1.69 3.12 -1.26
N GLY A 241 -0.41 2.91 -1.54
CA GLY A 241 0.64 2.81 -0.52
C GLY A 241 1.09 4.15 0.07
N ILE A 242 1.40 4.14 1.37
CA ILE A 242 2.14 5.16 2.12
C ILE A 242 3.32 4.50 2.84
N ALA A 243 4.34 5.29 3.19
CA ALA A 243 5.37 4.88 4.14
C ALA A 243 5.31 5.78 5.38
N LEU A 244 5.58 5.21 6.55
CA LEU A 244 5.79 5.96 7.78
C LEU A 244 7.29 6.19 7.98
N ALA A 245 7.69 7.44 8.18
CA ALA A 245 9.07 7.81 8.39
C ALA A 245 9.21 8.90 9.45
N ASP A 246 9.82 8.56 10.58
CA ASP A 246 10.15 9.52 11.63
C ASP A 246 11.11 10.62 11.13
N ALA A 247 11.37 11.63 11.97
CA ALA A 247 12.25 12.75 11.62
C ALA A 247 13.65 12.32 11.16
N ARG A 248 14.23 11.27 11.76
CA ARG A 248 15.54 10.76 11.40
C ARG A 248 15.49 10.07 10.03
N LEU A 249 14.53 9.19 9.80
CA LEU A 249 14.38 8.49 8.52
C LEU A 249 14.07 9.47 7.39
N ARG A 250 13.27 10.52 7.63
CA ARG A 250 13.04 11.59 6.65
C ARG A 250 14.31 12.36 6.32
N ALA A 251 15.13 12.69 7.32
CA ALA A 251 16.41 13.35 7.10
C ALA A 251 17.36 12.47 6.27
N ASP A 252 17.48 11.18 6.63
CA ASP A 252 18.26 10.20 5.89
C ASP A 252 17.80 10.05 4.42
N ILE A 253 16.47 10.01 4.18
CA ILE A 253 15.91 9.94 2.82
C ILE A 253 16.25 11.22 2.04
N LYS A 254 16.11 12.39 2.67
CA LYS A 254 16.40 13.69 2.05
C LYS A 254 17.87 13.80 1.64
N GLU A 255 18.79 13.33 2.47
CA GLU A 255 20.23 13.37 2.21
C GLU A 255 20.63 12.34 1.14
N LYS A 256 20.23 11.07 1.31
CA LYS A 256 20.71 9.95 0.48
C LYS A 256 19.95 9.80 -0.83
N TYR A 257 18.68 10.21 -0.87
CA TYR A 257 17.77 10.04 -2.02
C TYR A 257 17.01 11.35 -2.34
N PRO A 258 17.71 12.43 -2.70
CA PRO A 258 17.10 13.75 -2.86
C PRO A 258 16.01 13.78 -3.94
N ILE A 259 16.14 13.02 -5.03
CA ILE A 259 15.12 12.93 -6.09
C ILE A 259 13.83 12.29 -5.54
N LEU A 260 13.95 11.20 -4.78
CA LEU A 260 12.81 10.55 -4.12
C LEU A 260 12.15 11.51 -3.11
N TRP A 261 12.96 12.21 -2.31
CA TRP A 261 12.44 13.20 -1.37
C TRP A 261 11.62 14.28 -2.06
N GLN A 262 12.08 14.80 -3.20
CA GLN A 262 11.31 15.78 -3.99
C GLN A 262 9.97 15.22 -4.49
N ARG A 263 9.87 13.91 -4.78
CA ARG A 263 8.57 13.27 -5.08
C ARG A 263 7.64 13.33 -3.88
N PHE A 264 8.11 12.99 -2.68
CA PHE A 264 7.30 13.08 -1.46
C PHE A 264 6.83 14.50 -1.18
N VAL A 265 7.72 15.50 -1.32
CA VAL A 265 7.36 16.91 -1.17
C VAL A 265 6.27 17.29 -2.15
N ARG A 266 6.45 17.01 -3.44
CA ARG A 266 5.44 17.34 -4.48
C ARG A 266 4.09 16.68 -4.21
N ARG A 267 4.07 15.40 -3.84
CA ARG A 267 2.84 14.66 -3.52
C ARG A 267 2.13 15.25 -2.30
N ARG A 268 2.86 15.50 -1.22
CA ARG A 268 2.30 16.14 -0.01
C ARG A 268 1.76 17.53 -0.31
N THR A 269 2.47 18.33 -1.11
CA THR A 269 2.00 19.64 -1.57
C THR A 269 0.68 19.52 -2.34
N TYR A 270 0.61 18.61 -3.32
CA TYR A 270 -0.62 18.36 -4.08
C TYR A 270 -1.78 17.92 -3.17
N MET A 271 -1.53 16.97 -2.27
CA MET A 271 -2.55 16.47 -1.33
C MET A 271 -3.07 17.59 -0.43
N ARG A 272 -2.20 18.46 0.08
CA ARG A 272 -2.59 19.60 0.92
C ARG A 272 -3.33 20.69 0.16
N GLU A 273 -2.79 21.12 -0.98
CA GLU A 273 -3.25 22.32 -1.69
C GLU A 273 -4.44 22.04 -2.62
N VAL A 274 -4.48 20.84 -3.22
CA VAL A 274 -5.52 20.45 -4.18
C VAL A 274 -6.57 19.57 -3.52
N LEU A 275 -6.15 18.47 -2.88
CA LEU A 275 -7.08 17.49 -2.28
C LEU A 275 -7.57 17.90 -0.89
N ARG A 276 -6.91 18.89 -0.27
CA ARG A 276 -7.20 19.41 1.07
C ARG A 276 -7.07 18.35 2.16
N LEU A 277 -6.10 17.45 1.99
CA LEU A 277 -5.72 16.42 2.96
C LEU A 277 -4.48 16.87 3.73
N ASN A 278 -4.59 16.94 5.06
CA ASN A 278 -3.50 17.34 5.93
C ASN A 278 -2.85 16.10 6.56
N LEU A 279 -1.75 15.66 5.95
CA LEU A 279 -1.02 14.50 6.43
C LEU A 279 -0.06 14.86 7.57
N HIS A 280 0.02 14.00 8.59
CA HIS A 280 1.13 14.02 9.54
C HIS A 280 2.47 13.99 8.82
N ASP A 281 3.44 14.70 9.36
CA ASP A 281 4.75 14.96 8.76
C ASP A 281 5.54 13.70 8.34
N GLU A 282 5.27 12.60 9.02
CA GLU A 282 5.87 11.28 8.84
C GLU A 282 5.19 10.38 7.81
N VAL A 283 4.02 10.78 7.31
CA VAL A 283 3.29 10.02 6.27
C VAL A 283 3.83 10.40 4.90
N LEU A 284 4.47 9.47 4.22
CA LEU A 284 5.08 9.68 2.91
C LEU A 284 4.25 8.98 1.81
N PRO A 285 3.52 9.72 0.95
CA PRO A 285 2.74 9.13 -0.14
C PRO A 285 3.64 8.43 -1.17
N LEU A 286 3.38 7.16 -1.47
CA LEU A 286 4.22 6.37 -2.38
C LEU A 286 3.77 6.48 -3.84
N SER A 287 2.57 7.01 -4.09
CA SER A 287 1.97 7.23 -5.41
C SER A 287 1.55 8.69 -5.62
N ASP A 288 1.55 9.14 -6.89
CA ASP A 288 1.03 10.48 -7.27
C ASP A 288 -0.51 10.53 -7.13
N THR A 289 -1.16 9.37 -7.14
CA THR A 289 -2.61 9.21 -6.97
C THR A 289 -3.04 8.97 -5.52
N THR A 290 -2.11 8.96 -4.55
CA THR A 290 -2.46 8.75 -3.14
C THR A 290 -3.48 9.80 -2.67
N GLY A 291 -4.63 9.36 -2.16
CA GLY A 291 -5.73 10.23 -1.75
C GLY A 291 -6.53 10.86 -2.89
N TYR A 292 -6.18 10.60 -4.16
CA TYR A 292 -6.97 11.01 -5.32
C TYR A 292 -8.06 9.97 -5.62
N TYR A 293 -9.32 10.40 -5.64
CA TYR A 293 -10.44 9.52 -5.96
C TYR A 293 -11.46 10.17 -6.90
N ARG A 294 -11.61 9.54 -8.05
CA ARG A 294 -12.60 9.88 -9.07
C ARG A 294 -13.64 8.76 -9.17
N PRO A 295 -14.86 8.97 -8.64
CA PRO A 295 -15.91 7.94 -8.68
C PRO A 295 -16.53 7.72 -10.08
N PHE A 296 -16.40 8.71 -10.97
CA PHE A 296 -16.93 8.70 -12.33
C PHE A 296 -15.78 8.73 -13.33
N PHE A 297 -15.48 7.61 -13.97
CA PHE A 297 -14.26 7.46 -14.75
C PHE A 297 -14.22 8.30 -16.03
N LEU A 298 -15.35 8.76 -16.56
CA LEU A 298 -15.36 9.62 -17.75
C LEU A 298 -15.35 11.12 -17.40
N ASP A 299 -15.39 11.48 -16.12
CA ASP A 299 -15.35 12.87 -15.65
C ASP A 299 -13.93 13.33 -15.31
N LYS A 300 -13.20 13.86 -16.29
CA LYS A 300 -11.76 14.20 -16.12
C LYS A 300 -11.50 15.43 -15.28
N THR A 301 -12.54 16.22 -15.02
CA THR A 301 -12.40 17.58 -14.50
C THR A 301 -12.69 17.67 -13.01
N ARG A 302 -13.26 16.61 -12.43
CA ARG A 302 -13.69 16.60 -11.03
C ARG A 302 -13.14 15.38 -10.31
N THR A 303 -12.71 15.62 -9.08
CA THR A 303 -12.30 14.62 -8.10
C THR A 303 -12.97 14.95 -6.78
N LEU A 304 -13.12 13.96 -5.90
CA LEU A 304 -13.60 14.27 -4.55
C LEU A 304 -12.50 14.98 -3.77
N VAL A 305 -12.89 16.00 -3.02
CA VAL A 305 -12.01 16.78 -2.13
C VAL A 305 -12.72 17.00 -0.80
N LEU A 306 -11.98 17.07 0.31
CA LEU A 306 -12.59 17.40 1.60
C LEU A 306 -13.11 18.84 1.57
N LYS A 307 -14.31 19.04 2.12
CA LYS A 307 -14.87 20.38 2.32
C LYS A 307 -14.08 21.07 3.43
N GLN A 308 -13.66 22.31 3.21
CA GLN A 308 -13.11 23.13 4.28
C GLN A 308 -14.24 23.44 5.27
N THR A 309 -14.06 23.04 6.53
CA THR A 309 -14.84 23.53 7.66
C THR A 309 -14.39 24.92 8.06
#